data_AF-A0ABD0ZSJ2-F1
#
_entry.id   AF-A0ABD0ZSJ2-F1
#
_cell.length_a   1.000
_cell.length_b   1.000
_cell.length_c   1.000
_cell.angle_alpha   90.00
_cell.angle_beta   90.00
_cell.angle_gamma   90.00
#
_symmetry.space_group_name_H-M   'P 1'
#
loop_
_entity.id
_entity.type
_entity.pdbx_description
1 polymer ?
#
loop_
_entity_poly.entity_id
_entity_poly.type
_entity_poly.pdbx_seq_one_letter_code
_entity_poly.pdbx_strand_id
1 'polypeptide(L)'
;MSVWHPIVERVEEFSLDQIWVVSGLHNNSDINTIEAGWQVYPELYFDYQPRFFILWANDAYNRTKCYNLRCGGFIQPSRTILIEGAISPTLTVRGPQTELTIELWKIREFLLFCFIIYLNFNI
;
A
#
# COMPACT_ATOMS: atom_id res chain seq x y z
N MET A 1 5.31 -7.89 -7.26
CA MET A 1 5.55 -8.44 -5.91
C MET A 1 4.66 -9.65 -5.70
N SER A 2 5.14 -10.65 -4.98
CA SER A 2 4.41 -11.90 -4.72
C SER A 2 3.50 -11.74 -3.49
N VAL A 3 2.21 -12.07 -3.59
CA VAL A 3 1.24 -11.87 -2.49
C VAL A 3 1.04 -13.14 -1.66
N TRP A 4 1.45 -13.11 -0.40
CA TRP A 4 1.33 -14.23 0.53
C TRP A 4 0.21 -14.00 1.57
N HIS A 5 -0.23 -15.09 2.22
CA HIS A 5 -1.10 -15.05 3.40
C HIS A 5 -0.32 -15.48 4.64
N PRO A 6 0.60 -14.63 5.14
CA PRO A 6 1.33 -14.93 6.37
C PRO A 6 0.38 -14.99 7.56
N ILE A 7 0.70 -15.85 8.52
CA ILE A 7 0.00 -15.91 9.81
C ILE A 7 0.66 -14.88 10.73
N VAL A 8 -0.13 -13.97 11.27
CA VAL A 8 0.25 -13.09 12.39
C VAL A 8 -0.33 -13.68 13.67
N GLU A 9 0.44 -13.73 14.76
CA GLU A 9 0.06 -14.45 15.97
C GLU A 9 -0.93 -13.64 16.81
N ARG A 10 -0.72 -12.31 16.87
CA ARG A 10 -1.54 -11.39 17.68
C ARG A 10 -2.29 -10.39 16.80
N VAL A 11 -3.36 -9.80 17.35
CA VAL A 11 -4.21 -8.85 16.61
C VAL A 11 -3.48 -7.53 16.34
N GLU A 12 -2.58 -7.15 17.25
CA GLU A 12 -1.75 -5.93 17.18
C GLU A 12 -0.53 -6.08 16.27
N GLU A 13 -0.27 -7.28 15.77
CA GLU A 13 0.82 -7.56 14.83
C GLU A 13 0.36 -7.37 13.38
N PHE A 14 1.31 -7.08 12.50
CA PHE A 14 1.07 -7.06 11.06
C PHE A 14 2.26 -7.62 10.29
N SER A 15 1.98 -8.06 9.07
CA SER A 15 3.00 -8.43 8.08
C SER A 15 2.74 -7.63 6.81
N LEU A 16 3.78 -7.09 6.18
CA LEU A 16 3.66 -6.31 4.96
C LEU A 16 4.79 -6.58 3.97
N ASP A 17 4.49 -6.34 2.70
CA ASP A 17 5.46 -6.20 1.62
C ASP A 17 5.06 -4.98 0.80
N GLN A 18 6.02 -4.08 0.57
CA GLN A 18 5.73 -2.76 0.03
C GLN A 18 6.88 -2.20 -0.82
N ILE A 19 6.52 -1.28 -1.71
CA ILE A 19 7.45 -0.35 -2.32
C ILE A 19 7.27 1.02 -1.66
N TRP A 20 8.35 1.76 -1.50
CA TRP A 20 8.33 3.10 -0.94
C TRP A 20 9.16 4.07 -1.79
N VAL A 21 8.54 5.19 -2.17
CA VAL A 21 9.22 6.36 -2.75
C VAL A 21 9.38 7.44 -1.68
N VAL A 22 10.62 7.87 -1.45
CA VAL A 22 10.98 8.87 -0.44
C VAL A 22 11.51 10.13 -1.11
N SER A 23 11.14 11.31 -0.61
CA SER A 23 11.72 12.59 -1.04
C SER A 23 11.80 13.57 0.12
N GLY A 24 12.95 14.24 0.29
CA GLY A 24 13.11 15.26 1.33
C GLY A 24 14.48 15.23 1.99
N LEU A 25 14.69 16.14 2.95
CA LEU A 25 15.89 16.22 3.76
C LEU A 25 15.63 15.65 5.15
N HIS A 26 16.56 14.81 5.64
CA HIS A 26 16.39 14.07 6.88
C HIS A 26 16.48 14.94 8.15
N ASN A 27 17.03 16.15 8.04
CA ASN A 27 17.38 16.99 9.19
C ASN A 27 16.22 17.80 9.78
N ASN A 28 15.13 18.01 9.04
CA ASN A 28 14.05 18.94 9.42
C ASN A 28 12.64 18.33 9.40
N SER A 29 12.51 17.00 9.47
CA SER A 29 11.20 16.32 9.30
C SER A 29 10.53 16.57 7.95
N ASP A 30 11.25 17.07 6.93
CA ASP A 30 10.72 17.36 5.60
C ASP A 30 10.68 16.11 4.69
N ILE A 31 10.58 14.92 5.28
CA ILE A 31 10.54 13.66 4.53
C ILE A 31 9.10 13.38 4.10
N ASN A 32 8.92 13.26 2.79
CA ASN A 32 7.68 12.88 2.14
C ASN A 32 7.79 11.42 1.68
N THR A 33 6.73 10.67 1.91
CA THR A 33 6.68 9.23 1.71
C THR A 33 5.42 8.85 0.96
N ILE A 34 5.57 8.00 -0.04
CA ILE A 34 4.48 7.33 -0.73
C ILE A 34 4.77 5.85 -0.77
N GLU A 35 3.86 5.07 -0.22
CA GLU A 35 4.01 3.64 -0.01
C GLU A 35 2.79 2.93 -0.57
N ALA A 36 3.04 1.79 -1.20
CA ALA A 36 1.99 0.92 -1.72
C ALA A 36 2.46 -0.53 -1.68
N GLY A 37 1.54 -1.43 -1.34
CA GLY A 37 1.87 -2.82 -1.12
C GLY A 37 0.67 -3.65 -0.69
N TRP A 38 0.94 -4.80 -0.12
CA TRP A 38 -0.06 -5.60 0.58
C TRP A 38 0.35 -5.79 2.04
N GLN A 39 -0.64 -5.93 2.91
CA GLN A 39 -0.41 -6.24 4.32
C GLN A 39 -1.51 -7.14 4.89
N VAL A 40 -1.15 -7.99 5.85
CA VAL A 40 -2.08 -8.63 6.78
C VAL A 40 -2.02 -7.82 8.07
N TYR A 41 -3.10 -7.11 8.39
CA TYR A 41 -3.15 -6.24 9.57
C TYR A 41 -4.52 -6.33 10.27
N PRO A 42 -4.70 -7.30 11.20
CA PRO A 42 -5.99 -7.57 11.83
C PRO A 42 -6.56 -6.41 12.66
N GLU A 43 -5.74 -5.65 13.37
CA GLU A 43 -6.19 -4.46 14.09
C GLU A 43 -6.84 -3.42 13.17
N LEU A 44 -6.35 -3.30 11.93
CA LEU A 44 -6.82 -2.30 10.98
C LEU A 44 -8.04 -2.77 10.16
N TYR A 45 -8.07 -4.05 9.80
CA TYR A 45 -9.05 -4.62 8.84
C TYR A 45 -10.06 -5.57 9.47
N PHE A 46 -9.88 -5.94 10.73
CA PHE A 46 -10.73 -6.88 11.47
C PHE A 46 -10.82 -8.28 10.84
N ASP A 47 -9.83 -8.63 10.01
CA ASP A 47 -9.61 -9.98 9.48
C ASP A 47 -8.12 -10.23 9.22
N TYR A 48 -7.81 -11.47 8.82
CA TYR A 48 -6.43 -11.90 8.55
C TYR A 48 -6.11 -11.93 7.05
N GLN A 49 -6.97 -11.35 6.20
CA GLN A 49 -6.76 -11.42 4.76
C GLN A 49 -5.67 -10.44 4.32
N PRO A 50 -4.76 -10.84 3.41
CA PRO A 50 -3.86 -9.90 2.74
C PRO A 50 -4.67 -8.87 1.98
N ARG A 51 -4.44 -7.59 2.28
CA ARG A 51 -5.17 -6.47 1.69
C ARG A 51 -4.21 -5.50 1.03
N PHE A 52 -4.62 -5.00 -0.14
CA PHE A 52 -3.89 -3.93 -0.79
C PHE A 52 -3.99 -2.67 0.06
N PHE A 53 -2.87 -2.00 0.31
CA PHE A 53 -2.85 -0.77 1.08
C PHE A 53 -1.99 0.28 0.39
N ILE A 54 -2.30 1.52 0.73
CA ILE A 54 -1.49 2.68 0.38
C ILE A 54 -1.28 3.52 1.63
N LEU A 55 -0.13 4.17 1.71
CA LEU A 55 0.23 5.02 2.83
C LEU A 55 0.98 6.24 2.32
N TRP A 56 0.73 7.40 2.91
CA TRP A 56 1.54 8.58 2.68
C TRP A 56 1.77 9.39 3.94
N ALA A 57 2.93 10.04 3.99
CA ALA A 57 3.30 11.04 4.98
C ALA A 57 4.04 12.20 4.29
N ASN A 58 3.98 13.39 4.87
CA ASN A 58 4.71 14.56 4.37
C ASN A 58 5.63 15.21 5.42
N ASP A 59 5.72 14.61 6.61
CA ASP A 59 6.42 15.18 7.76
C ASP A 59 7.23 14.13 8.54
N ALA A 60 7.85 13.19 7.83
CA ALA A 60 8.60 12.08 8.41
C ALA A 60 7.78 11.25 9.42
N TYR A 61 6.48 11.06 9.14
CA TYR A 61 5.54 10.32 9.98
C TYR A 61 5.29 10.92 11.38
N ASN A 62 5.68 12.18 11.61
CA ASN A 62 5.62 12.79 12.94
C ASN A 62 4.17 13.08 13.37
N ARG A 63 3.41 13.73 12.49
CA ARG A 63 1.98 14.04 12.67
C ARG A 63 1.16 13.50 11.52
N THR A 64 1.71 13.45 10.32
CA THR A 64 1.00 13.05 9.11
C THR A 64 1.27 11.58 8.81
N LYS A 65 0.25 10.75 8.98
CA LYS A 65 0.20 9.39 8.45
C LYS A 65 -1.19 9.11 7.94
N CYS A 66 -1.32 8.92 6.64
CA CYS A 66 -2.61 8.71 6.01
C CYS A 66 -2.67 7.35 5.34
N TYR A 67 -3.39 6.43 5.99
CA TYR A 67 -3.68 5.11 5.46
C TYR A 67 -4.82 5.16 4.46
N ASN A 68 -4.64 4.45 3.35
CA ASN A 68 -5.67 4.17 2.37
C ASN A 68 -6.34 5.45 1.87
N LEU A 69 -7.65 5.41 1.64
CA LEU A 69 -8.45 6.56 1.21
C LEU A 69 -9.05 7.32 2.40
N ARG A 70 -8.52 7.14 3.62
CA ARG A 70 -8.99 7.85 4.82
C ARG A 70 -8.63 9.34 4.82
N CYS A 71 -7.65 9.72 4.00
CA CYS A 71 -7.30 11.09 3.69
C CYS A 71 -7.32 11.30 2.17
N GLY A 72 -7.46 12.56 1.73
CA GLY A 72 -7.14 12.92 0.35
C GLY A 72 -5.65 12.77 0.04
N GLY A 73 -5.30 12.59 -1.24
CA GLY A 73 -3.91 12.48 -1.70
C GLY A 73 -3.69 11.47 -2.82
N PHE A 74 -4.63 10.54 -3.01
CA PHE A 74 -4.55 9.52 -4.06
C PHE A 74 -5.81 9.50 -4.92
N ILE A 75 -5.62 9.19 -6.21
CA ILE A 75 -6.69 8.84 -7.12
C ILE A 75 -6.37 7.43 -7.63
N GLN A 76 -7.34 6.52 -7.52
CA GLN A 76 -7.22 5.16 -8.04
C GLN A 76 -7.95 5.09 -9.40
N PRO A 77 -7.23 5.03 -10.54
CA PRO A 77 -7.89 4.96 -11.84
C PRO A 77 -8.21 3.52 -12.24
N SER A 78 -7.39 2.56 -11.81
CA SER A 78 -7.64 1.14 -12.03
C SER A 78 -8.91 0.71 -11.31
N ARG A 79 -9.72 -0.13 -11.96
CA ARG A 79 -10.93 -0.74 -11.36
C ARG A 79 -10.73 -2.22 -11.04
N THR A 80 -9.51 -2.73 -11.25
CA THR A 80 -9.18 -4.16 -11.16
C THR A 80 -8.92 -4.59 -9.72
N ILE A 81 -8.35 -3.69 -8.90
CA ILE A 81 -8.03 -3.94 -7.50
C ILE A 81 -8.66 -2.83 -6.67
N LEU A 82 -9.21 -3.19 -5.52
CA LEU A 82 -9.76 -2.24 -4.55
C LEU A 82 -8.68 -1.91 -3.51
N ILE A 83 -8.45 -0.62 -3.25
CA ILE A 83 -7.76 -0.19 -2.02
C ILE A 83 -8.53 -0.73 -0.81
N GLU A 84 -7.80 -1.29 0.16
CA GLU A 84 -8.31 -2.06 1.30
C GLU A 84 -9.00 -3.37 0.91
N GLY A 85 -9.10 -3.72 -0.37
CA GLY A 85 -9.69 -4.96 -0.83
C GLY A 85 -8.84 -6.17 -0.46
N ALA A 86 -9.50 -7.25 -0.02
CA ALA A 86 -8.85 -8.54 0.17
C ALA A 86 -8.34 -9.07 -1.18
N ILE A 87 -7.09 -9.50 -1.19
CA ILE A 87 -6.46 -10.08 -2.38
C ILE A 87 -6.70 -11.58 -2.34
N SER A 88 -7.28 -12.12 -3.41
CA SER A 88 -7.55 -13.55 -3.56
C SER A 88 -7.46 -13.95 -5.05
N PRO A 89 -6.87 -15.12 -5.38
CA PRO A 89 -6.23 -16.07 -4.47
C PRO A 89 -4.89 -15.53 -3.91
N THR A 90 -4.44 -16.07 -2.77
CA THR A 90 -3.12 -15.78 -2.19
C THR A 90 -2.19 -16.97 -2.39
N LEU A 91 -0.87 -16.73 -2.41
CA LEU A 91 0.12 -17.78 -2.61
C LEU A 91 -0.03 -18.96 -1.64
N THR A 92 0.13 -20.16 -2.17
CA THR A 92 0.32 -21.41 -1.43
C THR A 92 1.65 -22.05 -1.82
N VAL A 93 2.31 -22.76 -0.91
CA VAL A 93 3.60 -23.42 -1.21
C VAL A 93 3.39 -24.42 -2.35
N ARG A 94 3.93 -24.12 -3.54
CA ARG A 94 3.79 -24.85 -4.83
C ARG A 94 2.45 -24.67 -5.58
N GLY A 95 1.68 -23.64 -5.27
CA GLY A 95 0.47 -23.26 -6.02
C GLY A 95 0.70 -22.17 -7.09
N PRO A 96 -0.36 -21.77 -7.82
CA PRO A 96 -0.32 -20.63 -8.74
C PRO A 96 0.17 -19.37 -8.05
N GLN A 97 0.98 -18.57 -8.74
CA GLN A 97 1.52 -17.35 -8.17
C GLN A 97 0.64 -16.16 -8.48
N THR A 98 0.21 -15.46 -7.43
CA THR A 98 -0.47 -14.18 -7.56
C THR A 98 0.55 -13.07 -7.43
N GLU A 99 0.84 -12.42 -8.56
CA GLU A 99 1.74 -11.27 -8.61
C GLU A 99 0.96 -9.97 -8.67
N LEU A 100 1.27 -9.07 -7.74
CA LEU A 100 0.79 -7.71 -7.73
C LEU A 100 1.83 -6.80 -8.42
N THR A 101 1.42 -6.18 -9.53
CA THR A 101 2.22 -5.13 -10.17
C THR A 101 1.73 -3.77 -9.70
N ILE A 102 2.64 -2.96 -9.14
CA ILE A 102 2.37 -1.61 -8.67
C ILE A 102 3.19 -0.64 -9.50
N GLU A 103 2.52 0.35 -10.09
CA GLU A 103 3.17 1.47 -10.74
C GLU A 103 2.79 2.77 -10.04
N LEU A 104 3.80 3.55 -9.65
CA LEU A 104 3.62 4.85 -9.00
C LEU A 104 4.07 5.95 -9.96
N TRP A 105 3.12 6.81 -10.34
CA TRP A 105 3.38 7.92 -11.26
C TRP A 105 3.19 9.28 -10.57
N LYS A 106 4.21 10.13 -10.64
CA LYS A 106 4.11 11.54 -10.23
C LYS A 106 3.68 12.39 -11.42
N ILE A 107 2.50 13.00 -11.34
CA ILE A 107 2.00 13.92 -12.38
C ILE A 107 2.41 15.35 -12.04
N ARG A 108 2.87 16.11 -13.03
CA ARG A 108 3.39 17.48 -12.87
C ARG A 108 2.37 18.58 -13.20
N GLU A 109 1.08 18.27 -13.27
CA GLU A 109 0.06 19.20 -13.79
C GLU A 109 -0.88 19.83 -12.75
N PHE A 110 -0.89 19.37 -11.50
CA PHE A 110 -1.72 19.98 -10.46
C PHE A 110 -0.92 20.27 -9.19
N LEU A 111 -1.26 21.37 -8.51
CA LEU A 111 -0.76 21.77 -7.19
C LEU A 111 -1.12 20.77 -6.07
N LEU A 112 -1.70 19.62 -6.40
CA LEU A 112 -1.89 18.48 -5.52
C LEU A 112 -0.92 17.37 -5.92
N PHE A 113 -0.24 16.80 -4.93
CA PHE A 113 0.48 15.53 -5.06
C PHE A 113 -0.52 14.42 -5.41
N CYS A 114 -0.90 14.33 -6.69
CA CYS A 114 -1.80 13.31 -7.18
C CYS A 114 -0.95 12.17 -7.74
N PHE A 115 -0.96 11.04 -7.04
CA PHE A 115 -0.35 9.81 -7.54
C PHE A 115 -1.43 8.93 -8.16
N ILE A 116 -1.13 8.45 -9.36
CA ILE A 116 -1.89 7.38 -10.00
C ILE A 116 -1.23 6.07 -9.64
N ILE A 117 -2.04 5.14 -9.14
CA ILE A 117 -1.64 3.76 -8.89
C ILE A 117 -2.30 2.89 -9.95
N TYR A 118 -1.49 2.27 -10.81
CA TYR A 118 -1.94 1.19 -11.68
C TYR A 118 -1.67 -0.14 -10.99
N LEU A 119 -2.66 -1.01 -11.09
CA LEU A 119 -2.68 -2.30 -10.44
C LEU A 119 -3.11 -3.36 -11.45
N ASN A 120 -2.21 -4.30 -11.72
CA ASN A 120 -2.45 -5.44 -12.59
C ASN A 120 -2.07 -6.74 -11.84
N PHE A 121 -2.90 -7.77 -12.02
CA PHE A 121 -2.55 -9.14 -11.67
C PHE A 121 -2.03 -9.84 -12.93
N ASN A 122 -0.83 -10.41 -12.83
CA ASN A 122 -0.44 -11.48 -13.74
C ASN A 122 -0.87 -12.80 -13.06
N ILE A 123 -1.75 -13.54 -13.72
CA ILE A 123 -2.21 -14.88 -13.32
C ILE A 123 -1.55 -15.89 -14.25
#